data_AF-A0AA38MPR2-F1
#
_entry.id   AF-A0AA38MPR2-F1
#
_cell.length_a   1.000
_cell.length_b   1.000
_cell.length_c   1.000
_cell.angle_alpha   90.00
_cell.angle_beta   90.00
_cell.angle_gamma   90.00
#
_symmetry.space_group_name_H-M   'P 1'
#
loop_
_entity.id
_entity.type
_entity.pdbx_description
1 polymer ?
#
loop_
_entity_poly.entity_id
_entity_poly.type
_entity_poly.pdbx_seq_one_letter_code
_entity_poly.pdbx_strand_id
1 'polypeptide(L)'
;MRVWCATLAVAVLAVAVAADPDTGRHLTAAQRIYRILQRVNENDRSEFIRYHLHKGYELAQKEQSSRYPGFNYEISNKDSLLIYEYFSTYNDVTDDEVAKVARTVICWKDKCIDFADPGIHP
;
A
#
# COMPACT_ATOMS: atom_id res chain seq x y z
N MET A 1 -52.48 28.87 -11.52
CA MET A 1 -52.02 28.21 -10.28
C MET A 1 -50.70 27.54 -10.59
N ARG A 2 -49.61 28.00 -9.97
CA ARG A 2 -48.23 27.52 -10.19
C ARG A 2 -47.97 26.39 -9.19
N VAL A 3 -47.79 25.17 -9.67
CA VAL A 3 -47.29 24.06 -8.85
C VAL A 3 -45.82 23.88 -9.20
N TRP A 4 -44.96 24.21 -8.23
CA TRP A 4 -43.54 23.96 -8.27
C TRP A 4 -43.31 22.54 -7.71
N CYS A 5 -42.88 21.61 -8.55
CA CYS A 5 -42.28 20.37 -8.07
C CYS A 5 -40.76 20.50 -8.22
N ALA A 6 -40.09 20.79 -7.10
CA ALA A 6 -38.64 20.74 -6.99
C ALA A 6 -38.23 19.26 -6.90
N THR A 7 -37.73 18.70 -7.99
CA THR A 7 -37.10 17.38 -7.97
C THR A 7 -35.65 17.54 -7.55
N LEU A 8 -35.31 17.13 -6.32
CA LEU A 8 -33.94 16.98 -5.86
C LEU A 8 -33.23 15.91 -6.70
N ALA A 9 -32.30 16.34 -7.55
CA ALA A 9 -31.35 15.43 -8.19
C ALA A 9 -30.17 15.21 -7.22
N VAL A 10 -30.09 14.01 -6.64
CA VAL A 10 -28.93 13.55 -5.87
C VAL A 10 -27.80 13.29 -6.86
N ALA A 11 -26.80 14.18 -6.89
CA ALA A 11 -25.57 13.96 -7.63
C ALA A 11 -24.73 12.89 -6.91
N VAL A 12 -24.81 11.64 -7.38
CA VAL A 12 -23.88 10.59 -6.96
C VAL A 12 -22.55 10.89 -7.63
N LEU A 13 -21.63 11.46 -6.85
CA LEU A 13 -20.24 11.69 -7.27
C LEU A 13 -19.54 10.33 -7.36
N ALA A 14 -19.66 9.65 -8.49
CA ALA A 14 -18.83 8.49 -8.79
C ALA A 14 -17.40 9.00 -9.02
N VAL A 15 -16.53 8.79 -8.04
CA VAL A 15 -15.08 9.01 -8.20
C VAL A 15 -14.57 7.93 -9.13
N ALA A 16 -14.61 8.20 -10.43
CA ALA A 16 -13.89 7.40 -11.42
C ALA A 16 -12.41 7.64 -11.18
N VAL A 17 -11.74 6.67 -10.55
CA VAL A 17 -10.29 6.64 -10.48
C VAL A 17 -9.80 6.50 -11.91
N ALA A 18 -9.19 7.55 -12.44
CA ALA A 18 -8.66 7.56 -13.80
C ALA A 18 -7.61 6.45 -13.91
N ALA A 19 -7.94 5.41 -14.68
CA ALA A 19 -6.96 4.45 -15.16
C ALA A 19 -6.12 5.16 -16.22
N ASP A 20 -4.89 5.49 -15.88
CA ASP A 20 -3.91 6.09 -16.79
C ASP A 20 -3.51 5.04 -17.85
N PRO A 21 -3.62 5.33 -19.16
CA PRO A 21 -3.32 4.38 -20.22
C PRO A 21 -1.92 4.64 -20.77
N ASP A 22 -0.89 3.95 -20.25
CA ASP A 22 0.38 3.82 -20.98
C ASP A 22 0.82 2.35 -21.11
N THR A 23 1.16 1.98 -22.34
CA THR A 23 1.34 0.58 -22.73
C THR A 23 2.79 0.17 -22.54
N GLY A 24 3.05 -0.52 -21.42
CA GLY A 24 4.33 -1.19 -21.15
C GLY A 24 4.26 -2.12 -19.95
N ARG A 25 3.22 -2.96 -19.84
CA ARG A 25 2.87 -3.71 -18.60
C ARG A 25 3.07 -2.83 -17.36
N HIS A 26 2.23 -1.82 -17.19
CA HIS A 26 2.12 -1.16 -15.89
C HIS A 26 1.80 -2.21 -14.85
N LEU A 27 2.78 -2.50 -13.99
CA LEU A 27 2.56 -3.33 -12.83
C LEU A 27 1.62 -2.57 -11.91
N THR A 28 0.61 -3.25 -11.39
CA THR A 28 -0.16 -2.71 -10.27
C THR A 28 0.78 -2.43 -9.10
N ALA A 29 0.36 -1.57 -8.17
CA ALA A 29 1.12 -1.32 -6.94
C ALA A 29 1.49 -2.63 -6.23
N ALA A 30 0.52 -3.54 -6.13
CA ALA A 30 0.71 -4.88 -5.58
C ALA A 30 1.75 -5.72 -6.33
N GLN A 31 1.67 -5.81 -7.66
CA GLN A 31 2.64 -6.54 -8.49
C GLN A 31 4.06 -5.99 -8.35
N ARG A 32 4.20 -4.67 -8.21
CA ARG A 32 5.50 -4.03 -8.00
C ARG A 32 6.04 -4.33 -6.61
N ILE A 33 5.20 -4.25 -5.58
CA ILE A 33 5.56 -4.60 -4.20
C ILE A 33 5.96 -6.09 -4.11
N TYR A 34 5.18 -6.98 -4.70
CA TYR A 34 5.48 -8.41 -4.79
C TYR A 34 6.90 -8.65 -5.34
N ARG A 35 7.25 -8.03 -6.47
CA ARG A 35 8.60 -8.16 -7.07
C ARG A 35 9.71 -7.61 -6.20
N ILE A 36 9.45 -6.56 -5.41
CA ILE A 36 10.41 -6.03 -4.44
C ILE A 36 10.63 -7.06 -3.34
N LEU A 37 9.55 -7.55 -2.72
CA LEU A 37 9.60 -8.50 -1.60
C LEU A 37 10.23 -9.85 -1.99
N GLN A 38 10.05 -10.30 -3.24
CA GLN A 38 10.70 -11.51 -3.75
C GLN A 38 12.23 -11.45 -3.73
N ARG A 39 12.83 -10.25 -3.77
CA ARG A 39 14.30 -10.06 -3.74
C ARG A 39 14.86 -10.00 -2.32
N VAL A 40 13.98 -9.89 -1.33
CA VAL A 40 14.32 -9.87 0.08
C VAL A 40 14.19 -11.29 0.63
N ASN A 41 15.17 -11.70 1.45
CA ASN A 41 15.10 -12.98 2.15
C ASN A 41 13.80 -13.06 2.95
N GLU A 42 13.13 -14.22 2.94
CA GLU A 42 11.84 -14.40 3.61
C GLU A 42 11.85 -13.97 5.08
N ASN A 43 12.92 -14.34 5.81
CA ASN A 43 13.11 -13.98 7.22
C ASN A 43 13.26 -12.46 7.47
N ASP A 44 13.65 -11.70 6.45
CA ASP A 44 13.95 -10.27 6.55
C ASP A 44 12.77 -9.40 6.07
N ARG A 45 11.74 -9.98 5.43
CA ARG A 45 10.66 -9.24 4.77
C ARG A 45 9.84 -8.37 5.72
N SER A 46 9.54 -8.86 6.92
CA SER A 46 8.76 -8.09 7.90
C SER A 46 9.49 -6.83 8.33
N GLU A 47 10.80 -6.94 8.59
CA GLU A 47 11.63 -5.80 8.98
C GLU A 47 11.88 -4.87 7.80
N PHE A 48 12.05 -5.42 6.60
CA PHE A 48 12.13 -4.65 5.36
C PHE A 48 10.88 -3.78 5.15
N ILE A 49 9.69 -4.37 5.26
CA ILE A 49 8.42 -3.63 5.10
C ILE A 49 8.30 -2.58 6.20
N ARG A 50 8.60 -2.92 7.47
CA ARG A 50 8.54 -1.97 8.59
C ARG A 50 9.48 -0.78 8.37
N TYR A 51 10.71 -1.03 7.92
CA TYR A 51 11.68 0.00 7.55
C TYR A 51 11.12 0.92 6.45
N HIS A 52 10.60 0.35 5.37
CA HIS A 52 10.11 1.13 4.23
C HIS A 52 8.76 1.82 4.48
N LEU A 53 7.95 1.32 5.41
CA LEU A 53 6.81 2.06 5.95
C LEU A 53 7.26 3.32 6.67
N HIS A 54 8.31 3.23 7.50
CA HIS A 54 8.86 4.39 8.20
C HIS A 54 9.48 5.40 7.24
N LYS A 55 10.39 4.94 6.36
CA LYS A 55 11.05 5.79 5.36
C LYS A 55 10.04 6.43 4.40
N GLY A 56 9.05 5.68 3.93
CA GLY A 56 7.98 6.19 3.07
C GLY A 56 7.13 7.25 3.77
N TYR A 57 6.80 7.06 5.05
CA TYR A 57 6.13 8.08 5.85
C TYR A 57 6.95 9.37 5.95
N GLU A 58 8.25 9.28 6.27
CA GLU A 58 9.13 10.46 6.34
C GLU A 58 9.17 11.21 5.00
N LEU A 59 9.31 10.47 3.89
CA LEU A 59 9.29 11.04 2.54
C LEU A 59 7.96 11.74 2.23
N ALA A 60 6.81 11.15 2.61
CA ALA A 60 5.49 11.72 2.40
C ALA A 60 5.30 13.03 3.19
N GLN A 61 5.84 13.09 4.41
CA GLN A 61 5.80 14.28 5.26
C GLN A 61 6.85 15.33 4.89
N LYS A 62 7.73 15.05 3.91
CA LYS A 62 8.92 15.84 3.60
C LYS A 62 9.83 16.04 4.82
N GLU A 63 9.80 15.10 5.74
CA GLU A 63 10.66 15.04 6.91
C GLU A 63 11.91 14.24 6.55
N GLN A 64 13.07 14.66 7.06
CA GLN A 64 14.27 13.83 7.08
C GLN A 64 14.57 13.52 8.54
N SER A 65 14.38 12.26 8.94
CA SER A 65 14.83 11.79 10.24
C SER A 65 15.84 10.66 10.03
N SER A 66 16.94 10.71 10.77
CA SER A 66 17.99 9.68 10.78
C SER A 66 17.74 8.61 11.84
N ARG A 67 16.51 8.52 12.37
CA ARG A 67 16.25 7.76 13.61
C ARG A 67 15.97 6.29 13.41
N TYR A 68 15.65 5.86 12.20
CA TYR A 68 15.39 4.44 11.93
C TYR A 68 16.68 3.74 11.46
N PRO A 69 17.07 2.60 12.05
CA PRO A 69 18.29 1.89 11.67
C PRO A 69 18.26 1.52 10.20
N GLY A 70 19.37 1.78 9.49
CA GLY A 70 19.50 1.47 8.07
C GLY A 70 19.28 -0.02 7.79
N PHE A 71 18.68 -0.32 6.65
CA PHE A 71 18.42 -1.69 6.19
C PHE A 71 19.30 -2.01 4.98
N ASN A 72 19.88 -3.21 4.93
CA ASN A 72 20.85 -3.59 3.89
C ASN A 72 20.26 -3.69 2.47
N TYR A 73 18.93 -3.72 2.36
CA TYR A 73 18.22 -3.71 1.09
C TYR A 73 17.76 -2.29 0.78
N GLU A 74 18.48 -1.61 -0.11
CA GLU A 74 18.08 -0.30 -0.59
C GLU A 74 17.18 -0.42 -1.83
N ILE A 75 15.99 0.17 -1.74
CA ILE A 75 15.12 0.46 -2.87
C ILE A 75 14.99 1.97 -3.06
N SER A 76 14.46 2.39 -4.21
CA SER A 76 14.31 3.82 -4.50
C SER A 76 13.34 4.50 -3.51
N ASN A 77 13.48 5.82 -3.36
CA ASN A 77 12.53 6.62 -2.56
C ASN A 77 11.10 6.49 -3.10
N LYS A 78 10.93 6.36 -4.43
CA LYS A 78 9.62 6.11 -5.06
C LYS A 78 9.03 4.77 -4.65
N ASP A 79 9.85 3.72 -4.55
CA ASP A 79 9.38 2.41 -4.07
C ASP A 79 9.07 2.42 -2.57
N SER A 80 9.84 3.18 -1.77
CA SER A 80 9.55 3.34 -0.34
C SER A 80 8.22 4.06 -0.11
N LEU A 81 7.95 5.12 -0.90
CA LEU A 81 6.65 5.81 -0.91
C LEU A 81 5.52 4.87 -1.35
N LEU A 82 5.72 4.07 -2.40
CA LEU A 82 4.73 3.10 -2.86
C LEU A 82 4.36 2.09 -1.78
N ILE A 83 5.35 1.54 -1.06
CA ILE A 83 5.11 0.61 0.06
C ILE A 83 4.30 1.29 1.15
N TYR A 84 4.68 2.52 1.53
CA TYR A 84 3.93 3.30 2.51
C TYR A 84 2.49 3.58 2.07
N GLU A 85 2.27 4.09 0.87
CA GLU A 85 0.94 4.42 0.35
C GLU A 85 0.04 3.17 0.27
N TYR A 86 0.60 2.05 -0.19
CA TYR A 86 -0.13 0.79 -0.28
C TYR A 86 -0.58 0.31 1.11
N PHE A 87 0.37 0.10 2.03
CA PHE A 87 0.05 -0.48 3.34
C PHE A 87 -0.57 0.49 4.35
N SER A 88 -0.44 1.80 4.17
CA SER A 88 -1.13 2.79 5.03
C SER A 88 -2.62 2.95 4.68
N THR A 89 -2.99 2.60 3.44
CA THR A 89 -4.37 2.61 2.93
C THR A 89 -5.13 1.34 3.32
N TYR A 90 -4.46 0.19 3.34
CA TYR A 90 -5.07 -1.11 3.61
C TYR A 90 -4.58 -1.67 4.95
N ASN A 91 -5.48 -1.78 5.93
CA ASN A 91 -5.19 -2.48 7.20
C ASN A 91 -5.28 -4.01 7.05
N ASP A 92 -5.99 -4.48 6.01
CA ASP A 92 -6.13 -5.89 5.64
C ASP A 92 -5.72 -6.02 4.17
N VAL A 93 -4.65 -6.76 3.91
CA VAL A 93 -4.06 -6.91 2.57
C VAL A 93 -4.62 -8.17 1.93
N THR A 94 -5.64 -7.98 1.08
CA THR A 94 -6.34 -9.06 0.36
C THR A 94 -5.75 -9.35 -1.04
N ASP A 95 -4.70 -8.64 -1.44
CA ASP A 95 -4.00 -8.95 -2.69
C ASP A 95 -3.20 -10.23 -2.54
N ASP A 96 -3.67 -11.28 -3.21
CA ASP A 96 -3.09 -12.63 -3.18
C ASP A 96 -1.58 -12.66 -3.46
N GLU A 97 -1.07 -11.79 -4.33
CA GLU A 97 0.35 -11.80 -4.68
C GLU A 97 1.18 -11.28 -3.50
N VAL A 98 0.76 -10.17 -2.88
CA VAL A 98 1.46 -9.57 -1.74
C VAL A 98 1.31 -10.43 -0.48
N ALA A 99 0.10 -10.91 -0.19
CA ALA A 99 -0.21 -11.74 0.97
C ALA A 99 0.63 -13.02 1.02
N LYS A 100 0.80 -13.69 -0.13
CA LYS A 100 1.62 -14.91 -0.26
C LYS A 100 3.09 -14.72 0.12
N VAL A 101 3.63 -13.50 0.08
CA VAL A 101 5.07 -13.25 0.23
C VAL A 101 5.43 -12.65 1.57
N ALA A 102 4.55 -11.85 2.17
CA ALA A 102 4.79 -11.22 3.47
C ALA A 102 4.44 -12.14 4.65
N ARG A 103 3.35 -12.94 4.56
CA ARG A 103 2.95 -14.02 5.49
C ARG A 103 3.06 -13.72 6.99
N THR A 104 2.91 -12.47 7.43
CA THR A 104 3.12 -12.09 8.83
C THR A 104 2.39 -10.80 9.15
N VAL A 105 1.89 -10.65 10.38
CA VAL A 105 1.30 -9.38 10.84
C VAL A 105 2.40 -8.36 11.08
N ILE A 106 2.30 -7.19 10.45
CA ILE A 106 3.28 -6.12 10.60
C ILE A 106 2.62 -4.95 11.34
N CYS A 107 3.02 -4.76 12.60
CA CYS A 107 2.63 -3.57 13.35
C CYS A 107 3.63 -2.43 13.14
N TRP A 108 3.09 -1.24 12.84
CA TRP A 108 3.81 0.00 12.63
C TRP A 108 2.96 1.18 13.13
N LYS A 109 3.51 1.98 14.05
CA LYS A 109 2.78 3.00 14.83
C LYS A 109 1.56 2.39 15.54
N ASP A 110 0.38 2.96 15.34
CA ASP A 110 -0.91 2.57 15.90
C ASP A 110 -1.70 1.61 14.99
N LYS A 111 -1.07 1.14 13.89
CA LYS A 111 -1.68 0.23 12.92
C LYS A 111 -0.97 -1.11 12.90
N CYS A 112 -1.74 -2.18 12.72
CA CYS A 112 -1.22 -3.50 12.34
C CYS A 112 -1.79 -3.86 10.98
N ILE A 113 -0.92 -4.29 10.07
CA ILE A 113 -1.26 -4.76 8.75
C ILE A 113 -1.34 -6.28 8.85
N ASP A 114 -2.53 -6.80 8.66
CA ASP A 114 -2.74 -8.24 8.54
C ASP A 114 -2.59 -8.64 7.06
N PHE A 115 -1.79 -9.66 6.83
CA PHE A 115 -1.62 -10.27 5.53
C PHE A 115 -2.38 -11.58 5.61
N ALA A 116 -3.69 -11.51 5.35
CA ALA A 116 -4.55 -12.68 5.35
C ALA A 116 -3.93 -13.75 4.47
N ASP A 117 -3.54 -14.88 5.05
CA ASP A 117 -3.08 -16.03 4.28
C ASP A 117 -4.31 -16.67 3.62
N PRO A 118 -4.47 -16.61 2.28
CA PRO A 118 -5.60 -17.27 1.62
C PRO A 118 -5.59 -18.80 1.79
N GLY A 119 -4.54 -19.40 2.36
CA GLY A 119 -4.42 -20.82 2.66
C GLY A 119 -4.71 -21.24 4.11
N ILE A 120 -4.89 -20.32 5.07
CA ILE A 120 -5.04 -20.63 6.51
C ILE A 120 -6.38 -20.10 7.11
N HIS A 121 -7.31 -19.66 6.28
CA HIS A 121 -8.70 -19.49 6.70
C HIS A 121 -9.58 -20.67 6.23
N PRO A 122 -10.01 -21.57 7.14
CA PRO A 122 -11.08 -22.54 6.84
C PRO A 122 -12.43 -21.86 6.60
#